data_AF-A0A8W8L0D2-F1
#
_entry.id   AF-A0A8W8L0D2-F1
#
_cell.length_a   1.000
_cell.length_b   1.000
_cell.length_c   1.000
_cell.angle_alpha   90.00
_cell.angle_beta   90.00
_cell.angle_gamma   90.00
#
_symmetry.space_group_name_H-M   'P 1'
#
loop_
_entity.id
_entity.type
_entity.pdbx_description
1 polymer ?
#
loop_
_entity_poly.entity_id
_entity_poly.type
_entity_poly.pdbx_seq_one_letter_code
_entity_poly.pdbx_strand_id
1 'polypeptide(L)'
;FMSLGVFFAKKQSYAQGVGRHTEEEVLQVMDEDLQALSKFLGKKKFMLGEEASQTDCAVFGILSQIHWHGCGGASEKFYKKYPNLSAYCERMKAEFWPDWDDCITHGGTRKAPK
;
A
#
# COMPACT_ATOMS: atom_id res chain seq x y z
N PHE A 1 -26.21 9.85 9.89
CA PHE A 1 -25.29 8.78 10.35
C PHE A 1 -23.86 8.91 9.79
N MET A 2 -23.63 9.34 8.54
CA MET A 2 -22.26 9.54 7.99
C MET A 2 -21.42 10.66 8.67
N SER A 3 -22.06 11.68 9.25
CA SER A 3 -21.35 12.84 9.85
C SER A 3 -20.57 12.51 11.13
N LEU A 4 -21.09 11.61 11.97
CA LEU A 4 -20.45 11.28 13.24
C LEU A 4 -19.17 10.44 13.04
N GLY A 5 -19.18 9.51 12.09
CA GLY A 5 -18.02 8.67 11.77
C GLY A 5 -16.84 9.47 11.21
N VAL A 6 -17.10 10.41 10.31
CA VAL A 6 -16.07 11.31 9.76
C VAL A 6 -15.49 12.21 10.85
N PHE A 7 -16.31 12.69 11.79
CA PHE A 7 -15.85 13.49 12.92
C PHE A 7 -14.89 12.71 13.83
N PHE A 8 -15.21 11.47 14.17
CA PHE A 8 -14.33 10.62 14.98
C PHE A 8 -13.03 10.27 14.24
N ALA A 9 -13.08 9.93 12.96
CA ALA A 9 -11.90 9.67 12.15
C ALA A 9 -10.96 10.88 12.07
N LYS A 10 -11.52 12.08 11.89
CA LYS A 10 -10.74 13.34 11.89
C LYS A 10 -10.11 13.62 13.26
N LYS A 11 -10.85 13.42 14.35
CA LYS A 11 -10.32 13.63 15.71
C LYS A 11 -9.21 12.63 16.06
N GLN A 12 -9.38 11.36 15.68
CA GLN A 12 -8.42 10.30 15.94
C GLN A 12 -7.13 10.46 15.11
N SER A 13 -7.26 10.78 13.81
CA SER A 13 -6.10 11.09 12.97
C SER A 13 -5.33 12.32 13.46
N TYR A 14 -6.03 13.36 13.92
CA TYR A 14 -5.38 14.54 14.52
C TYR A 14 -4.65 14.21 15.84
N ALA A 15 -5.23 13.34 16.68
CA ALA A 15 -4.61 12.89 17.92
C ALA A 15 -3.32 12.11 17.67
N GLN A 16 -3.29 11.25 16.64
CA GLN A 16 -2.11 10.49 16.21
C GLN A 16 -1.13 11.30 15.35
N GLY A 17 -1.42 12.58 15.09
CA GLY A 17 -0.55 13.49 14.34
C GLY A 17 -0.77 13.50 12.83
N VAL A 18 -1.23 12.40 12.22
CA VAL A 18 -1.48 12.31 10.77
C VAL A 18 -2.47 13.38 10.27
N GLY A 19 -3.52 13.66 11.04
CA GLY A 19 -4.53 14.66 10.70
C GLY A 19 -4.08 16.11 10.89
N ARG A 20 -2.83 16.36 11.31
CA ARG A 20 -2.25 17.71 11.41
C ARG A 20 -1.59 18.16 10.10
N HIS A 21 -1.29 17.22 9.21
CA HIS A 21 -0.72 17.49 7.91
C HIS A 21 -1.81 17.85 6.91
N THR A 22 -1.47 18.74 5.99
CA THR A 22 -2.26 19.01 4.78
C THR A 22 -2.24 17.80 3.86
N GLU A 23 -3.20 17.71 2.94
CA GLU A 23 -3.24 16.61 1.97
C GLU A 23 -1.96 16.59 1.12
N GLU A 24 -1.47 17.77 0.74
CA GLU A 24 -0.23 17.94 -0.03
C GLU A 24 0.99 17.42 0.73
N GLU A 25 1.12 17.73 2.03
CA GLU A 25 2.20 17.22 2.87
C GLU A 25 2.14 15.71 3.03
N VAL A 26 0.94 15.13 3.20
CA VAL A 26 0.76 13.67 3.28
C VAL A 26 1.19 13.00 1.97
N LEU A 27 0.79 13.56 0.82
CA LEU A 27 1.19 13.05 -0.48
C LEU A 27 2.70 13.18 -0.73
N GLN A 28 3.31 14.26 -0.26
CA GLN A 28 4.77 14.46 -0.35
C GLN A 28 5.52 13.41 0.50
N VAL A 29 5.13 13.22 1.76
CA VAL A 29 5.75 12.20 2.64
C VAL A 29 5.62 10.81 2.01
N MET A 30 4.44 10.48 1.48
CA MET A 30 4.23 9.21 0.79
C MET A 30 5.14 9.05 -0.46
N ASP A 31 5.33 10.12 -1.25
CA ASP A 31 6.23 10.08 -2.41
C ASP A 31 7.70 9.90 -2.00
N GLU A 32 8.13 10.56 -0.92
CA GLU A 32 9.47 10.42 -0.35
C GLU A 32 9.73 8.99 0.14
N ASP A 33 8.76 8.39 0.84
CA ASP A 33 8.81 6.99 1.30
C ASP A 33 8.88 6.00 0.12
N LEU A 34 8.04 6.19 -0.90
CA LEU A 34 8.08 5.37 -2.12
C LEU A 34 9.40 5.51 -2.86
N GLN A 35 9.96 6.72 -2.93
CA GLN A 35 11.28 6.93 -3.50
C GLN A 35 12.37 6.21 -2.71
N ALA A 36 12.32 6.28 -1.38
CA ALA A 36 13.27 5.58 -0.51
C ALA A 36 13.18 4.06 -0.70
N LEU A 37 11.97 3.49 -0.70
CA LEU A 37 11.74 2.07 -0.98
C LEU A 37 12.22 1.67 -2.38
N SER A 38 11.93 2.47 -3.40
CA SER A 38 12.36 2.21 -4.77
C SER A 38 13.89 2.18 -4.89
N LYS A 39 14.58 3.15 -4.27
CA LYS A 39 16.05 3.18 -4.20
C LYS A 39 16.59 2.01 -3.38
N PHE A 40 15.98 1.73 -2.24
CA PHE A 40 16.39 0.65 -1.35
C PHE A 40 16.27 -0.70 -2.03
N LEU A 41 15.16 -1.00 -2.71
CA LEU A 41 15.00 -2.21 -3.52
C LEU A 41 16.03 -2.24 -4.67
N GLY A 42 16.11 -1.15 -5.44
CA GLY A 42 17.00 -1.03 -6.59
C GLY A 42 16.72 -2.14 -7.61
N LYS A 43 17.71 -3.01 -7.81
CA LYS A 43 17.64 -4.18 -8.74
C LYS A 43 17.45 -5.52 -8.03
N LYS A 44 17.32 -5.55 -6.70
CA LYS A 44 17.20 -6.80 -5.95
C LYS A 44 15.85 -7.48 -6.20
N LYS A 45 15.82 -8.82 -6.06
CA LYS A 45 14.57 -9.59 -6.13
C LYS A 45 13.68 -9.29 -4.92
N PHE A 46 14.24 -9.11 -3.74
CA PHE A 46 13.52 -8.76 -2.51
C PHE A 46 14.25 -7.65 -1.76
N MET A 47 13.62 -7.08 -0.73
CA MET A 47 14.14 -5.94 0.01
C MET A 47 15.53 -6.22 0.60
N LEU A 48 15.75 -7.44 1.08
CA LEU A 48 17.00 -7.85 1.73
C LEU A 48 17.88 -8.80 0.89
N GLY A 49 17.55 -9.06 -0.38
CA GLY A 49 18.37 -9.89 -1.26
C GLY A 49 17.59 -10.76 -2.23
N GLU A 50 17.99 -12.03 -2.35
CA GLU A 50 17.42 -13.01 -3.29
C GLU A 50 16.29 -13.85 -2.70
N GLU A 51 16.19 -13.92 -1.36
CA GLU A 51 15.13 -14.65 -0.66
C GLU A 51 14.15 -13.67 0.00
N ALA A 52 12.86 -14.04 -0.03
CA ALA A 52 11.82 -13.25 0.61
C ALA A 52 11.93 -13.35 2.13
N SER A 53 11.64 -12.25 2.80
CA SER A 53 11.74 -12.12 4.26
C SER A 53 10.47 -11.51 4.86
N GLN A 54 10.39 -11.46 6.19
CA GLN A 54 9.29 -10.76 6.88
C GLN A 54 9.23 -9.27 6.52
N THR A 55 10.37 -8.66 6.16
CA THR A 55 10.42 -7.29 5.65
C THR A 55 9.62 -7.16 4.36
N ASP A 56 9.73 -8.14 3.46
CA ASP A 56 8.98 -8.16 2.21
C ASP A 56 7.49 -8.29 2.45
N CYS A 57 7.08 -9.13 3.42
CA CYS A 57 5.69 -9.24 3.84
C CYS A 57 5.12 -7.91 4.32
N ALA A 58 5.85 -7.19 5.18
CA ALA A 58 5.42 -5.90 5.72
C ALA A 58 5.32 -4.84 4.61
N VAL A 59 6.34 -4.72 3.76
CA VAL A 59 6.37 -3.74 2.68
C VAL A 59 5.30 -4.04 1.62
N PHE A 60 5.15 -5.31 1.22
CA PHE A 60 4.11 -5.73 0.28
C PHE A 60 2.70 -5.47 0.82
N GLY A 61 2.47 -5.71 2.12
CA GLY A 61 1.19 -5.43 2.77
C GLY A 61 0.75 -3.98 2.56
N ILE A 62 1.66 -3.02 2.71
CA ILE A 62 1.38 -1.60 2.50
C ILE A 62 1.25 -1.27 1.01
N LEU A 63 2.24 -1.65 0.21
CA LEU A 63 2.29 -1.32 -1.22
C LEU A 63 1.09 -1.89 -1.99
N SER A 64 0.61 -3.08 -1.63
CA SER A 64 -0.56 -3.70 -2.25
C SER A 64 -1.85 -2.89 -2.10
N GLN A 65 -2.01 -2.19 -0.97
CA GLN A 65 -3.14 -1.28 -0.76
C GLN A 65 -3.06 -0.09 -1.70
N ILE A 66 -1.85 0.48 -1.84
CA ILE A 66 -1.61 1.59 -2.76
C ILE A 66 -1.83 1.13 -4.22
N HIS A 67 -1.37 -0.06 -4.59
CA HIS A 67 -1.40 -0.53 -5.99
C HIS A 67 -2.81 -0.89 -6.48
N TRP A 68 -3.49 -1.79 -5.76
CA TRP A 68 -4.76 -2.35 -6.22
C TRP A 68 -6.00 -1.70 -5.59
N HIS A 69 -5.84 -0.94 -4.50
CA HIS A 69 -6.97 -0.38 -3.74
C HIS A 69 -6.96 1.16 -3.67
N GLY A 70 -6.01 1.82 -4.35
CA GLY A 70 -5.95 3.28 -4.39
C GLY A 70 -7.18 3.89 -5.06
N CYS A 71 -7.83 4.83 -4.38
CA CYS A 71 -8.97 5.59 -4.93
C CYS A 71 -8.50 6.63 -5.96
N GLY A 72 -9.29 6.83 -7.02
CA GLY A 72 -9.19 8.01 -7.89
C GLY A 72 -7.98 8.07 -8.83
N GLY A 73 -7.36 6.92 -9.17
CA GLY A 73 -6.24 6.86 -10.12
C GLY A 73 -4.90 7.40 -9.59
N ALA A 74 -4.84 7.76 -8.31
CA ALA A 74 -3.60 8.19 -7.66
C ALA A 74 -2.56 7.05 -7.66
N SER A 75 -3.00 5.80 -7.45
CA SER A 75 -2.19 4.59 -7.53
C SER A 75 -1.42 4.49 -8.85
N GLU A 76 -2.10 4.68 -9.97
CA GLU A 76 -1.51 4.58 -11.31
C GLU A 76 -0.37 5.61 -11.51
N LYS A 77 -0.55 6.84 -11.00
CA LYS A 77 0.49 7.88 -11.07
C LYS A 77 1.74 7.48 -10.27
N PHE A 78 1.58 6.95 -9.06
CA PHE A 78 2.72 6.54 -8.24
C PHE A 78 3.49 5.37 -8.85
N TYR A 79 2.78 4.35 -9.36
CA TYR A 79 3.44 3.18 -9.92
C TYR A 79 4.07 3.42 -11.30
N LYS A 80 3.52 4.37 -12.09
CA LYS A 80 4.20 4.87 -13.30
C LYS A 80 5.55 5.53 -12.96
N LYS A 81 5.63 6.22 -11.81
CA LYS A 81 6.87 6.86 -11.34
C LYS A 81 7.88 5.84 -10.76
N TYR A 82 7.40 4.76 -10.12
CA TYR A 82 8.23 3.73 -9.48
C TYR A 82 7.96 2.32 -10.05
N PRO A 83 8.33 2.05 -11.33
CA PRO A 83 7.99 0.80 -11.99
C PRO A 83 8.64 -0.44 -11.35
N ASN A 84 9.79 -0.29 -10.68
CA ASN A 84 10.42 -1.38 -9.96
C ASN A 84 9.62 -1.84 -8.75
N LEU A 85 8.92 -0.93 -8.06
CA LEU A 85 8.00 -1.28 -6.98
C LEU A 85 6.76 -1.99 -7.52
N SER A 86 6.24 -1.57 -8.68
CA SER A 86 5.15 -2.30 -9.35
C SER A 86 5.57 -3.73 -9.66
N ALA A 87 6.71 -3.91 -10.33
CA ALA A 87 7.25 -5.24 -10.65
C ALA A 87 7.54 -6.08 -9.38
N TYR A 88 7.93 -5.44 -8.29
CA TYR A 88 8.08 -6.11 -6.99
C TYR A 88 6.75 -6.61 -6.44
N CYS A 89 5.70 -5.78 -6.43
CA CYS A 89 4.37 -6.18 -5.98
C CYS A 89 3.80 -7.33 -6.84
N GLU A 90 3.92 -7.24 -8.17
CA GLU A 90 3.44 -8.30 -9.07
C GLU A 90 4.17 -9.63 -8.82
N ARG A 91 5.49 -9.60 -8.57
CA ARG A 91 6.26 -10.79 -8.21
C ARG A 91 5.84 -11.38 -6.87
N MET A 92 5.68 -10.55 -5.83
CA MET A 92 5.21 -11.01 -4.52
C MET A 92 3.84 -11.69 -4.63
N LYS A 93 2.90 -11.07 -5.36
CA LYS A 93 1.59 -11.65 -5.67
C LYS A 93 1.74 -13.02 -6.35
N ALA A 94 2.51 -13.09 -7.43
CA ALA A 94 2.64 -14.31 -8.23
C ALA A 94 3.33 -15.46 -7.47
N GLU A 95 4.29 -15.17 -6.60
CA GLU A 95 5.09 -16.19 -5.91
C GLU A 95 4.37 -16.77 -4.68
N PHE A 96 3.52 -16.00 -4.00
CA PHE A 96 2.96 -16.39 -2.70
C PHE A 96 1.42 -16.39 -2.61
N TRP A 97 0.71 -15.79 -3.57
CA TRP A 97 -0.75 -15.74 -3.59
C TRP A 97 -1.32 -16.25 -4.92
N PRO A 98 -1.24 -17.57 -5.19
CA PRO A 98 -1.84 -18.16 -6.39
C PRO A 98 -3.37 -17.97 -6.44
N ASP A 99 -4.00 -17.75 -5.29
CA ASP A 99 -5.42 -17.49 -5.07
C ASP A 99 -5.72 -16.00 -4.82
N TRP A 100 -4.83 -15.08 -5.25
CA TRP A 100 -4.97 -13.64 -5.00
C TRP A 100 -6.36 -13.10 -5.36
N ASP A 101 -6.85 -13.43 -6.56
CA ASP A 101 -8.13 -12.91 -7.06
C ASP A 101 -9.31 -13.47 -6.26
N ASP A 102 -9.17 -14.64 -5.64
CA ASP A 102 -10.14 -15.11 -4.65
C ASP A 102 -10.00 -14.32 -3.35
N CYS A 103 -8.79 -14.17 -2.81
CA CYS A 103 -8.56 -13.55 -1.50
C CYS A 103 -8.96 -12.07 -1.42
N ILE A 104 -8.82 -11.31 -2.52
CA ILE A 104 -9.17 -9.89 -2.51
C ILE A 104 -10.69 -9.70 -2.54
N THR A 105 -11.16 -8.71 -1.80
CA THR A 105 -12.59 -8.49 -1.60
C THR A 105 -13.31 -7.91 -2.82
N HIS A 106 -12.61 -7.52 -3.90
CA HIS A 106 -13.18 -6.75 -5.02
C HIS A 106 -14.09 -5.58 -4.58
N GLY A 107 -13.87 -5.03 -3.38
CA GLY A 107 -14.73 -4.00 -2.77
C GLY A 107 -15.87 -4.50 -1.86
N GLY A 108 -15.93 -5.79 -1.49
CA GLY A 108 -16.92 -6.35 -0.56
C GLY A 108 -16.39 -7.50 0.32
N THR A 109 -16.71 -7.51 1.61
CA THR A 109 -16.32 -8.61 2.51
C THR A 109 -17.10 -9.88 2.20
N ARG A 110 -16.42 -10.96 1.78
CA ARG A 110 -17.02 -12.31 1.75
C ARG A 110 -17.27 -12.75 3.20
N LYS A 111 -18.39 -13.44 3.46
CA LYS A 111 -18.59 -14.06 4.79
C LYS A 111 -17.49 -15.09 5.00
N ALA A 112 -16.75 -14.99 6.11
CA ALA A 112 -15.80 -16.01 6.49
C ALA A 112 -16.54 -17.37 6.57
N PRO A 113 -15.99 -18.45 5.99
CA PRO A 113 -16.50 -19.78 6.27
C PRO A 113 -16.36 -20.03 7.78
N LYS A 114 -17.44 -20.53 8.39
CA LYS A 114 -17.49 -20.81 9.82
C LYS A 114 -16.45 -21.84 10.22
#